data_AF-A0A8S9K7U5-F1
#
_entry.id   AF-A0A8S9K7U5-F1
#
_cell.length_a   1.000
_cell.length_b   1.000
_cell.length_c   1.000
_cell.angle_alpha   90.00
_cell.angle_beta   90.00
_cell.angle_gamma   90.00
#
_symmetry.space_group_name_H-M   'P 1'
#
loop_
_entity.id
_entity.type
_entity.pdbx_description
1 polymer ?
#
loop_
_entity_poly.entity_id
_entity_poly.type
_entity_poly.pdbx_seq_one_letter_code
_entity_poly.pdbx_strand_id
1 'polypeptide(L)'
;MFIHVHSTKFINNFPGIIISELGDTVINKEKLPVMFIGGKLFGGLEDLMAAHISDSLRLEAEAAQNNEKSLQTSLAEKCTEIERAKSRIQELEKVRLKLNSEESEASASKELVDSMKREADALRMNVNELQTSLQDKCIEIDQANCRIEELEKICLKLKDAEDEAATAKELASSMKTEVESVRYNENKLQALLQEKNIEIDNLGRQKNALSETLEKRAKQNEEAVAEWHRIINAEKEKNMRVNTMQRVDSFMVSDEATPMQRVKRLKVEASVTSSGSVFETEEDTASQESGRAMSAMTPRRCTSSGGGGGESSSTGMDHSKYTMKKLREEILKHGFGAELVGLKNARKSVLVELYERCVLRK
;
A
#
# COMPACT_ATOMS: atom_id res chain seq x y z
N MET A 1 13.57 72.60 -59.59
CA MET A 1 14.07 72.45 -60.97
C MET A 1 14.32 73.85 -61.51
N PHE A 2 15.57 74.27 -61.62
CA PHE A 2 15.93 75.63 -62.08
C PHE A 2 16.19 75.60 -63.58
N ILE A 3 15.54 76.50 -64.33
CA ILE A 3 15.80 76.67 -65.77
C ILE A 3 16.89 77.74 -65.91
N HIS A 4 18.03 77.36 -66.46
CA HIS A 4 19.13 78.28 -66.77
C HIS A 4 18.87 78.93 -68.12
N VAL A 5 18.63 80.25 -68.14
CA VAL A 5 18.46 81.03 -69.38
C VAL A 5 19.79 81.71 -69.69
N HIS A 6 20.47 81.27 -70.75
CA HIS A 6 21.67 81.95 -71.24
C HIS A 6 21.29 83.26 -71.93
N SER A 7 21.82 84.38 -71.43
CA SER A 7 21.74 85.69 -72.09
C SER A 7 22.99 85.92 -72.93
N THR A 8 22.82 86.01 -74.25
CA THR A 8 23.86 86.42 -75.20
C THR A 8 23.94 87.94 -75.30
N LYS A 9 25.17 88.47 -75.26
CA LYS A 9 25.46 89.91 -75.44
C LYS A 9 26.01 90.15 -76.85
N PHE A 10 25.42 91.09 -77.57
CA PHE A 10 25.97 91.60 -78.83
C PHE A 10 27.22 92.45 -78.58
N ILE A 11 28.29 92.22 -79.34
CA ILE A 11 29.48 93.07 -79.41
C ILE A 11 29.63 93.56 -80.85
N ASN A 12 29.08 94.73 -81.16
CA ASN A 12 29.29 95.43 -82.44
C ASN A 12 30.58 96.24 -82.36
N ASN A 13 31.61 95.86 -83.12
CA ASN A 13 32.95 96.48 -82.98
C ASN A 13 33.65 96.90 -84.29
N PHE A 14 32.93 97.01 -85.42
CA PHE A 14 33.46 97.65 -86.64
C PHE A 14 32.37 98.43 -87.41
N PRO A 15 32.57 99.73 -87.70
CA PRO A 15 31.65 100.51 -88.53
C PRO A 15 31.87 100.20 -90.02
N GLY A 16 31.01 99.36 -90.60
CA GLY A 16 30.97 99.13 -92.05
C GLY A 16 30.48 97.74 -92.47
N ILE A 17 30.77 96.73 -91.65
CA ILE A 17 30.48 95.32 -91.90
C ILE A 17 29.23 94.92 -91.11
N ILE A 18 28.24 94.33 -91.81
CA ILE A 18 27.14 93.60 -91.16
C ILE A 18 27.54 92.14 -91.22
N ILE A 19 27.79 91.53 -90.07
CA ILE A 19 28.08 90.10 -89.96
C ILE A 19 26.77 89.41 -89.61
N SER A 20 26.27 88.53 -90.50
CA SER A 20 25.13 87.67 -90.21
C SER A 20 25.53 86.62 -89.17
N GLU A 21 24.67 86.34 -88.18
CA GLU A 21 24.98 85.38 -87.09
C GLU A 21 25.18 83.92 -87.58
N LEU A 22 24.76 83.59 -88.81
CA LEU A 22 25.11 82.34 -89.49
C LEU A 22 26.42 82.47 -90.30
N GLY A 23 27.55 82.57 -89.59
CA GLY A 23 28.89 82.07 -89.99
C GLY A 23 29.56 82.46 -91.32
N ASP A 24 28.93 82.21 -92.46
CA ASP A 24 29.63 81.88 -93.72
C ASP A 24 29.46 82.87 -94.89
N THR A 25 28.77 84.00 -94.71
CA THR A 25 28.60 85.00 -95.79
C THR A 25 29.09 86.41 -95.41
N VAL A 26 30.27 86.79 -95.93
CA VAL A 26 30.80 88.16 -95.87
C VAL A 26 30.40 88.92 -97.14
N ILE A 27 29.37 89.77 -97.05
CA ILE A 27 28.92 90.60 -98.19
C ILE A 27 29.80 91.85 -98.31
N ASN A 28 30.61 91.91 -99.37
CA ASN A 28 31.51 93.02 -99.64
C ASN A 28 30.81 94.13 -100.44
N LYS A 29 30.61 95.31 -99.84
CA LYS A 29 29.70 96.36 -100.35
C LYS A 29 30.14 97.04 -101.65
N GLU A 30 31.41 96.97 -102.02
CA GLU A 30 31.98 97.76 -103.13
C GLU A 30 31.77 97.18 -104.54
N LYS A 31 31.03 96.06 -104.68
CA LYS A 31 30.95 95.31 -105.95
C LYS A 31 29.56 94.96 -106.48
N LEU A 32 28.52 95.68 -106.06
CA LEU A 32 27.18 95.59 -106.66
C LEU A 32 26.78 96.92 -107.32
N PRO A 33 26.52 96.96 -108.64
CA PRO A 33 26.08 98.18 -109.32
C PRO A 33 24.60 98.43 -109.03
N VAL A 34 24.33 99.26 -108.03
CA VAL A 34 22.98 99.62 -107.58
C VAL A 34 22.61 101.00 -108.12
N MET A 35 21.53 101.09 -108.91
CA MET A 35 21.10 102.31 -109.58
C MET A 35 19.69 102.72 -109.14
N PHE A 36 19.56 103.89 -108.49
CA PHE A 36 18.28 104.39 -108.02
C PHE A 36 17.67 105.35 -109.06
N ILE A 37 16.52 105.01 -109.63
CA ILE A 37 15.83 105.85 -110.64
C ILE A 37 14.37 106.00 -110.24
N GLY A 38 13.89 107.24 -110.11
CA GLY A 38 12.47 107.55 -109.91
C GLY A 38 11.85 106.98 -108.62
N GLY A 39 12.66 106.78 -107.57
CA GLY A 39 12.20 106.17 -106.31
C GLY A 39 12.17 104.63 -106.31
N LYS A 40 12.65 103.97 -107.37
CA LYS A 40 12.84 102.52 -107.43
C LYS A 40 14.31 102.13 -107.58
N LEU A 41 14.63 100.95 -107.07
CA LEU A 41 15.98 100.45 -106.84
C LEU A 41 16.30 99.38 -107.90
N PHE A 42 17.03 99.75 -108.96
CA PHE A 42 17.38 98.84 -110.06
C PHE A 42 18.78 98.25 -109.87
N GLY A 43 18.89 96.92 -109.91
CA GLY A 43 20.17 96.21 -109.81
C GLY A 43 20.13 94.82 -109.17
N GLY A 44 18.99 94.14 -109.12
CA GLY A 44 18.85 92.79 -108.55
C GLY A 44 19.02 92.69 -107.03
N LEU A 45 19.23 93.81 -106.33
CA LEU A 45 19.38 93.85 -104.88
C LEU A 45 18.07 93.48 -104.16
N GLU A 46 16.91 93.86 -104.71
CA GLU A 46 15.60 93.46 -104.20
C GLU A 46 15.40 91.94 -104.29
N ASP A 47 15.76 91.32 -105.43
CA ASP A 47 15.73 89.87 -105.61
C ASP A 47 16.72 89.13 -104.68
N LEU A 48 17.92 89.68 -104.49
CA LEU A 48 18.94 89.12 -103.59
C LEU A 48 18.51 89.18 -102.11
N MET A 49 17.89 90.30 -101.68
CA MET A 49 17.32 90.40 -100.34
C MET A 49 16.11 89.48 -100.16
N ALA A 50 15.23 89.39 -101.17
CA ALA A 50 14.09 88.48 -101.14
C ALA A 50 14.53 87.01 -101.06
N ALA A 51 15.58 86.62 -101.78
CA ALA A 51 16.19 85.30 -101.70
C ALA A 51 16.77 85.03 -100.29
N HIS A 52 17.61 85.93 -99.77
CA HIS A 52 18.21 85.78 -98.42
C HIS A 52 17.14 85.74 -97.30
N ILE A 53 16.08 86.55 -97.40
CA ILE A 53 14.96 86.50 -96.45
C ILE A 53 14.19 85.18 -96.58
N SER A 54 13.95 84.70 -97.81
CA SER A 54 13.27 83.41 -98.05
C SER A 54 14.08 82.23 -97.52
N ASP A 55 15.40 82.24 -97.71
CA ASP A 55 16.30 81.21 -97.17
C ASP A 55 16.38 81.27 -95.64
N SER A 56 16.44 82.46 -95.04
CA SER A 56 16.41 82.62 -93.58
C SER A 56 15.08 82.13 -92.98
N LEU A 57 13.94 82.49 -93.59
CA LEU A 57 12.62 81.99 -93.17
C LEU A 57 12.48 80.47 -93.34
N ARG A 58 13.07 79.90 -94.39
CA ARG A 58 13.11 78.45 -94.63
C ARG A 58 13.94 77.74 -93.56
N LEU A 59 15.14 78.24 -93.25
CA LEU A 59 16.00 77.69 -92.20
C LEU A 59 15.34 77.77 -90.82
N GLU A 60 14.68 78.89 -90.50
CA GLU A 60 13.93 79.05 -89.25
C GLU A 60 12.73 78.10 -89.19
N ALA A 61 12.00 77.90 -90.31
CA ALA A 61 10.90 76.93 -90.39
C ALA A 61 11.39 75.47 -90.26
N GLU A 62 12.54 75.12 -90.86
CA GLU A 62 13.19 73.82 -90.69
C GLU A 62 13.66 73.61 -89.24
N ALA A 63 14.25 74.63 -88.60
CA ALA A 63 14.65 74.60 -87.19
C ALA A 63 13.45 74.45 -86.25
N ALA A 64 12.36 75.20 -86.48
CA ALA A 64 11.11 75.09 -85.73
C ALA A 64 10.48 73.70 -85.88
N GLN A 65 10.42 73.14 -87.10
CA GLN A 65 9.90 71.79 -87.33
C GLN A 65 10.78 70.72 -86.66
N ASN A 66 12.11 70.89 -86.65
CA ASN A 66 13.02 69.94 -86.00
C ASN A 66 12.89 70.00 -84.46
N ASN A 67 12.71 71.20 -83.90
CA ASN A 67 12.42 71.40 -82.49
C ASN A 67 11.05 70.79 -82.12
N GLU A 68 10.02 70.99 -82.94
CA GLU A 68 8.72 70.35 -82.75
C GLU A 68 8.82 68.82 -82.71
N LYS A 69 9.53 68.20 -83.67
CA LYS A 69 9.77 66.75 -83.70
C LYS A 69 10.52 66.26 -82.45
N SER A 70 11.51 67.02 -81.98
CA SER A 70 12.24 66.73 -80.74
C SER A 70 11.32 66.77 -79.51
N LEU A 71 10.51 67.82 -79.38
CA LEU A 71 9.53 67.97 -78.30
C LEU A 71 8.44 66.89 -78.33
N GLN A 72 7.92 66.53 -79.51
CA GLN A 72 6.97 65.44 -79.68
C GLN A 72 7.57 64.08 -79.27
N THR A 73 8.84 63.83 -79.63
CA THR A 73 9.55 62.60 -79.24
C THR A 73 9.74 62.55 -77.71
N SER A 74 10.22 63.64 -77.10
CA SER A 74 10.39 63.72 -75.65
C SER A 74 9.06 63.60 -74.88
N LEU A 75 7.98 64.17 -75.41
CA LEU A 75 6.64 64.03 -74.83
C LEU A 75 6.16 62.57 -74.88
N ALA A 76 6.35 61.88 -76.02
CA ALA A 76 5.99 60.48 -76.17
C ALA A 76 6.78 59.58 -75.19
N GLU A 77 8.09 59.79 -75.06
CA GLU A 77 8.93 59.11 -74.07
C GLU A 77 8.38 59.29 -72.65
N LYS A 78 8.09 60.54 -72.25
CA LYS A 78 7.53 60.86 -70.93
C LYS A 78 6.15 60.23 -70.70
N CYS A 79 5.29 60.15 -71.72
CA CYS A 79 4.04 59.39 -71.63
C CYS A 79 4.27 57.90 -71.35
N THR A 80 5.24 57.24 -72.01
CA THR A 80 5.55 55.83 -71.72
C THR A 80 6.15 55.64 -70.32
N GLU A 81 6.91 56.62 -69.83
CA GLU A 81 7.47 56.61 -68.47
C GLU A 81 6.38 56.74 -67.40
N ILE A 82 5.38 57.61 -67.63
CA ILE A 82 4.21 57.77 -66.76
C ILE A 82 3.38 56.49 -66.68
N GLU A 83 3.05 55.85 -67.81
CA GLU A 83 2.28 54.59 -67.79
C GLU A 83 3.08 53.44 -67.13
N ARG A 84 4.41 53.39 -67.33
CA ARG A 84 5.28 52.44 -66.60
C ARG A 84 5.27 52.68 -65.09
N ALA A 85 5.36 53.94 -64.66
CA ALA A 85 5.30 54.31 -63.24
C ALA A 85 3.94 53.96 -62.61
N LYS A 86 2.85 54.23 -63.33
CA LYS A 86 1.48 53.90 -62.93
C LYS A 86 1.24 52.39 -62.79
N SER A 87 1.71 51.59 -63.73
CA SER A 87 1.70 50.12 -63.61
C SER A 87 2.48 49.66 -62.37
N ARG A 88 3.65 50.27 -62.12
CA ARG A 88 4.48 49.92 -60.96
C ARG A 88 3.84 50.29 -59.61
N ILE A 89 3.12 51.41 -59.54
CA ILE A 89 2.35 51.80 -58.35
C ILE A 89 1.26 50.76 -58.05
N GLN A 90 0.50 50.32 -59.07
CA GLN A 90 -0.54 49.30 -58.89
C GLN A 90 0.02 47.93 -58.44
N GLU A 91 1.22 47.56 -58.87
CA GLU A 91 1.91 46.36 -58.35
C GLU A 91 2.28 46.52 -56.87
N LEU A 92 2.83 47.68 -56.48
CA LEU A 92 3.23 47.96 -55.11
C LEU A 92 2.03 48.01 -54.16
N GLU A 93 0.88 48.54 -54.59
CA GLU A 93 -0.38 48.49 -53.84
C GLU A 93 -0.85 47.04 -53.59
N LYS A 94 -0.79 46.18 -54.62
CA LYS A 94 -1.12 44.75 -54.48
C LYS A 94 -0.18 44.03 -53.52
N VAL A 95 1.12 44.34 -53.54
CA VAL A 95 2.10 43.78 -52.60
C VAL A 95 1.83 44.27 -51.17
N ARG A 96 1.55 45.56 -50.98
CA ARG A 96 1.21 46.13 -49.67
C ARG A 96 -0.02 45.48 -49.05
N LEU A 97 -1.07 45.23 -49.85
CA LEU A 97 -2.28 44.55 -49.35
C LEU A 97 -1.98 43.13 -48.86
N LYS A 98 -1.14 42.37 -49.58
CA LYS A 98 -0.69 41.03 -49.17
C LYS A 98 0.14 41.07 -47.89
N LEU A 99 1.10 41.98 -47.81
CA LEU A 99 1.94 42.15 -46.62
C LEU A 99 1.09 42.46 -45.37
N ASN A 100 0.09 43.33 -45.49
CA ASN A 100 -0.83 43.64 -44.39
C ASN A 100 -1.65 42.41 -43.94
N SER A 101 -2.11 41.54 -44.86
CA SER A 101 -2.80 40.30 -44.48
C SER A 101 -1.85 39.30 -43.83
N GLU A 102 -0.64 39.13 -44.37
CA GLU A 102 0.38 38.23 -43.83
C GLU A 102 0.85 38.69 -42.43
N GLU A 103 0.97 40.00 -42.19
CA GLU A 103 1.27 40.57 -40.86
C GLU A 103 0.14 40.31 -39.86
N SER A 104 -1.12 40.45 -40.28
CA SER A 104 -2.28 40.13 -39.44
C SER A 104 -2.35 38.63 -39.09
N GLU A 105 -2.08 37.75 -40.05
CA GLU A 105 -2.03 36.30 -39.84
C GLU A 105 -0.85 35.91 -38.92
N ALA A 106 0.32 36.53 -39.10
CA ALA A 106 1.47 36.33 -38.23
C ALA A 106 1.20 36.78 -36.78
N SER A 107 0.49 37.90 -36.58
CA SER A 107 0.08 38.36 -35.25
C SER A 107 -0.90 37.38 -34.59
N ALA A 108 -1.93 36.93 -35.32
CA ALA A 108 -2.88 35.95 -34.81
C ALA A 108 -2.21 34.60 -34.47
N SER A 109 -1.29 34.13 -35.32
CA SER A 109 -0.50 32.92 -35.06
C SER A 109 0.40 33.07 -33.83
N LYS A 110 0.94 34.26 -33.57
CA LYS A 110 1.76 34.53 -32.39
C LYS A 110 0.92 34.49 -31.10
N GLU A 111 -0.24 35.14 -31.09
CA GLU A 111 -1.17 35.12 -29.96
C GLU A 111 -1.64 33.70 -29.62
N LEU A 112 -1.93 32.89 -30.65
CA LEU A 112 -2.27 31.47 -30.48
C LEU A 112 -1.12 30.69 -29.82
N VAL A 113 0.12 30.84 -30.31
CA VAL A 113 1.31 30.19 -29.75
C VAL A 113 1.54 30.60 -28.29
N ASP A 114 1.41 31.89 -27.97
CA ASP A 114 1.60 32.38 -26.60
C ASP A 114 0.43 31.97 -25.67
N SER A 115 -0.76 31.69 -26.21
CA SER A 115 -1.85 31.05 -25.47
C SER A 115 -1.59 29.57 -25.19
N MET A 116 -1.15 28.81 -26.20
CA MET A 116 -0.81 27.40 -26.05
C MET A 116 0.35 27.19 -25.05
N LYS A 117 1.35 28.10 -25.01
CA LYS A 117 2.40 28.08 -23.98
C LYS A 117 1.84 28.24 -22.57
N ARG A 118 0.97 29.24 -22.34
CA ARG A 118 0.34 29.47 -21.04
C ARG A 118 -0.50 28.26 -20.58
N GLU A 119 -1.21 27.62 -21.50
CA GLU A 119 -1.99 26.41 -21.21
C GLU A 119 -1.08 25.21 -20.89
N ALA A 120 -0.01 24.99 -21.68
CA ALA A 120 0.96 23.93 -21.42
C ALA A 120 1.71 24.12 -20.08
N ASP A 121 2.01 25.36 -19.71
CA ASP A 121 2.61 25.70 -18.42
C ASP A 121 1.65 25.41 -17.26
N ALA A 122 0.36 25.76 -17.39
CA ALA A 122 -0.67 25.46 -16.39
C ALA A 122 -0.89 23.94 -16.23
N LEU A 123 -0.99 23.19 -17.35
CA LEU A 123 -1.10 21.73 -17.32
C LEU A 123 0.12 21.08 -16.63
N ARG A 124 1.33 21.61 -16.86
CA ARG A 124 2.55 21.14 -16.18
C ARG A 124 2.51 21.38 -14.68
N MET A 125 1.95 22.49 -14.20
CA MET A 125 1.77 22.72 -12.76
C MET A 125 0.76 21.73 -12.15
N ASN A 126 -0.38 21.50 -12.82
CA ASN A 126 -1.39 20.53 -12.37
C ASN A 126 -0.83 19.10 -12.31
N VAL A 127 0.01 18.69 -13.28
CA VAL A 127 0.69 17.38 -13.27
C VAL A 127 1.62 17.25 -12.05
N ASN A 128 2.37 18.30 -11.73
CA ASN A 128 3.25 18.29 -10.55
C ASN A 128 2.44 18.19 -9.24
N GLU A 129 1.32 18.91 -9.13
CA GLU A 129 0.44 18.87 -7.95
C GLU A 129 -0.21 17.48 -7.77
N LEU A 130 -0.70 16.87 -8.86
CA LEU A 130 -1.20 15.50 -8.86
C LEU A 130 -0.10 14.49 -8.50
N GLN A 131 1.14 14.71 -8.95
CA GLN A 131 2.28 13.85 -8.59
C GLN A 131 2.61 13.95 -7.10
N THR A 132 2.58 15.14 -6.50
CA THR A 132 2.76 15.30 -5.04
C THR A 132 1.62 14.65 -4.26
N SER A 133 0.36 14.85 -4.68
CA SER A 133 -0.79 14.23 -4.04
C SER A 133 -0.76 12.69 -4.12
N LEU A 134 -0.30 12.13 -5.25
CA LEU A 134 -0.10 10.69 -5.40
C LEU A 134 0.99 10.17 -4.44
N GLN A 135 2.10 10.90 -4.30
CA GLN A 135 3.18 10.53 -3.38
C GLN A 135 2.71 10.54 -1.92
N ASP A 136 1.95 11.56 -1.50
CA ASP A 136 1.35 11.62 -0.17
C ASP A 136 0.40 10.44 0.08
N LYS A 137 -0.40 10.05 -0.92
CA LYS A 137 -1.29 8.88 -0.83
C LYS A 137 -0.55 7.55 -0.77
N CYS A 138 0.60 7.41 -1.41
CA CYS A 138 1.46 6.24 -1.21
C CYS A 138 1.96 6.15 0.24
N ILE A 139 2.38 7.27 0.84
CA ILE A 139 2.84 7.32 2.24
C ILE A 139 1.69 6.95 3.20
N GLU A 140 0.47 7.42 2.96
CA GLU A 140 -0.72 7.07 3.75
C GLU A 140 -1.06 5.57 3.64
N ILE A 141 -0.95 4.98 2.45
CA ILE A 141 -1.14 3.53 2.23
C ILE A 141 -0.07 2.72 2.96
N ASP A 142 1.20 3.11 2.90
CA ASP A 142 2.29 2.41 3.59
C ASP A 142 2.11 2.45 5.12
N GLN A 143 1.67 3.58 5.67
CA GLN A 143 1.31 3.71 7.10
C GLN A 143 0.11 2.81 7.47
N ALA A 144 -0.92 2.77 6.64
CA ALA A 144 -2.08 1.89 6.86
C ALA A 144 -1.68 0.40 6.83
N ASN A 145 -0.81 -0.01 5.89
CA ASN A 145 -0.29 -1.36 5.80
C ASN A 145 0.52 -1.75 7.04
N CYS A 146 1.40 -0.87 7.53
CA CYS A 146 2.14 -1.09 8.78
C CYS A 146 1.18 -1.32 9.96
N ARG A 147 0.08 -0.55 10.02
CA ARG A 147 -0.93 -0.70 11.07
C ARG A 147 -1.75 -1.99 10.95
N ILE A 148 -2.01 -2.47 9.73
CA ILE A 148 -2.64 -3.78 9.50
C ILE A 148 -1.73 -4.90 10.03
N GLU A 149 -0.44 -4.89 9.69
CA GLU A 149 0.50 -5.91 10.20
C GLU A 149 0.61 -5.93 11.73
N GLU A 150 0.54 -4.76 12.39
CA GLU A 150 0.50 -4.69 13.86
C GLU A 150 -0.75 -5.35 14.43
N LEU A 151 -1.91 -5.10 13.82
CA LEU A 151 -3.19 -5.68 14.24
C LEU A 151 -3.21 -7.20 14.01
N GLU A 152 -2.68 -7.69 12.89
CA GLU A 152 -2.53 -9.13 12.62
C GLU A 152 -1.66 -9.82 13.69
N LYS A 153 -0.53 -9.20 14.07
CA LYS A 153 0.35 -9.68 15.16
C LYS A 153 -0.36 -9.70 16.51
N ILE A 154 -1.30 -8.78 16.77
CA ILE A 154 -2.13 -8.77 17.99
C ILE A 154 -3.20 -9.87 17.93
N CYS A 155 -3.87 -10.05 16.79
CA CYS A 155 -4.88 -11.10 16.60
C CYS A 155 -4.30 -12.51 16.80
N LEU A 156 -3.09 -12.78 16.32
CA LEU A 156 -2.39 -14.05 16.57
C LEU A 156 -2.17 -14.28 18.08
N LYS A 157 -1.62 -13.30 18.79
CA LYS A 157 -1.40 -13.40 20.26
C LYS A 157 -2.69 -13.57 21.06
N LEU A 158 -3.78 -12.92 20.63
CA LEU A 158 -5.09 -13.08 21.26
C LEU A 158 -5.65 -14.48 21.04
N LYS A 159 -5.42 -15.08 19.87
CA LYS A 159 -5.82 -16.46 19.59
C LYS A 159 -5.02 -17.46 20.44
N ASP A 160 -3.70 -17.30 20.51
CA ASP A 160 -2.85 -18.16 21.35
C ASP A 160 -3.31 -18.12 22.83
N ALA A 161 -3.67 -16.92 23.33
CA ALA A 161 -4.20 -16.72 24.68
C ALA A 161 -5.64 -17.25 24.87
N GLU A 162 -6.48 -17.27 23.83
CA GLU A 162 -7.80 -17.89 23.84
C GLU A 162 -7.70 -19.42 23.93
N ASP A 163 -6.81 -20.01 23.13
CA ASP A 163 -6.50 -21.45 23.17
C ASP A 163 -5.91 -21.85 24.55
N GLU A 164 -4.98 -21.06 25.11
CA GLU A 164 -4.46 -21.26 26.48
C GLU A 164 -5.59 -21.18 27.53
N ALA A 165 -6.44 -20.15 27.47
CA ALA A 165 -7.57 -20.00 28.38
C ALA A 165 -8.60 -21.16 28.27
N ALA A 166 -8.79 -21.72 27.08
CA ALA A 166 -9.63 -22.89 26.86
C ALA A 166 -9.05 -24.13 27.57
N THR A 167 -7.75 -24.40 27.42
CA THR A 167 -7.10 -25.53 28.11
C THR A 167 -7.11 -25.36 29.64
N ALA A 168 -6.85 -24.14 30.14
CA ALA A 168 -6.91 -23.84 31.57
C ALA A 168 -8.33 -24.05 32.15
N LYS A 169 -9.37 -23.71 31.38
CA LYS A 169 -10.77 -23.94 31.76
C LYS A 169 -11.15 -25.43 31.80
N GLU A 170 -10.61 -26.24 30.88
CA GLU A 170 -10.80 -27.70 30.89
C GLU A 170 -10.12 -28.34 32.11
N LEU A 171 -8.86 -27.98 32.38
CA LEU A 171 -8.14 -28.43 33.58
C LEU A 171 -8.86 -28.03 34.88
N ALA A 172 -9.32 -26.77 35.00
CA ALA A 172 -10.09 -26.31 36.14
C ALA A 172 -11.43 -27.06 36.31
N SER A 173 -12.07 -27.47 35.20
CA SER A 173 -13.29 -28.28 35.23
C SER A 173 -13.00 -29.70 35.69
N SER A 174 -11.91 -30.31 35.22
CA SER A 174 -11.43 -31.63 35.68
C SER A 174 -11.12 -31.62 37.18
N MET A 175 -10.26 -30.69 37.63
CA MET A 175 -9.92 -30.51 39.04
C MET A 175 -11.15 -30.29 39.93
N LYS A 176 -12.17 -29.57 39.44
CA LYS A 176 -13.43 -29.39 40.17
C LYS A 176 -14.13 -30.74 40.41
N THR A 177 -14.22 -31.60 39.40
CA THR A 177 -14.83 -32.94 39.56
C THR A 177 -14.03 -33.85 40.49
N GLU A 178 -12.69 -33.75 40.47
CA GLU A 178 -11.82 -34.46 41.39
C GLU A 178 -12.03 -33.98 42.84
N VAL A 179 -12.07 -32.67 43.09
CA VAL A 179 -12.36 -32.09 44.41
C VAL A 179 -13.74 -32.48 44.93
N GLU A 180 -14.76 -32.57 44.07
CA GLU A 180 -16.09 -33.05 44.43
C GLU A 180 -16.08 -34.55 44.79
N SER A 181 -15.31 -35.37 44.08
CA SER A 181 -15.09 -36.79 44.39
C SER A 181 -14.35 -37.00 45.72
N VAL A 182 -13.26 -36.25 45.96
CA VAL A 182 -12.51 -36.26 47.22
C VAL A 182 -13.42 -35.89 48.39
N ARG A 183 -14.22 -34.83 48.26
CA ARG A 183 -15.19 -34.40 49.29
C ARG A 183 -16.26 -35.46 49.57
N TYR A 184 -16.74 -36.17 48.54
CA TYR A 184 -17.68 -37.29 48.74
C TYR A 184 -17.03 -38.44 49.53
N ASN A 185 -15.78 -38.79 49.21
CA ASN A 185 -15.02 -39.82 49.92
C ASN A 185 -14.71 -39.42 51.37
N GLU A 186 -14.35 -38.15 51.61
CA GLU A 186 -14.15 -37.58 52.95
C GLU A 186 -15.42 -37.70 53.81
N ASN A 187 -16.58 -37.26 53.29
CA ASN A 187 -17.87 -37.39 53.96
C ASN A 187 -18.21 -38.86 54.30
N LYS A 188 -17.92 -39.79 53.38
CA LYS A 188 -18.13 -41.23 53.59
C LYS A 188 -17.21 -41.80 54.68
N LEU A 189 -15.93 -41.40 54.70
CA LEU A 189 -14.98 -41.79 55.75
C LEU A 189 -15.41 -41.22 57.12
N GLN A 190 -15.88 -39.97 57.16
CA GLN A 190 -16.38 -39.35 58.37
C GLN A 190 -17.60 -40.09 58.94
N ALA A 191 -18.53 -40.52 58.08
CA ALA A 191 -19.69 -41.32 58.49
C ALA A 191 -19.27 -42.69 59.07
N LEU A 192 -18.35 -43.40 58.42
CA LEU A 192 -17.79 -44.67 58.91
C LEU A 192 -17.06 -44.50 60.25
N LEU A 193 -16.35 -43.39 60.44
CA LEU A 193 -15.67 -43.07 61.71
C LEU A 193 -16.68 -42.81 62.84
N GLN A 194 -17.79 -42.12 62.56
CA GLN A 194 -18.88 -41.94 63.51
C GLN A 194 -19.54 -43.28 63.88
N GLU A 195 -19.83 -44.14 62.90
CA GLU A 195 -20.36 -45.49 63.14
C GLU A 195 -19.42 -46.32 64.03
N LYS A 196 -18.11 -46.31 63.74
CA LYS A 196 -17.11 -47.03 64.53
C LYS A 196 -16.98 -46.49 65.96
N ASN A 197 -17.11 -45.18 66.17
CA ASN A 197 -17.14 -44.61 67.52
C ASN A 197 -18.36 -45.09 68.32
N ILE A 198 -19.56 -45.15 67.69
CA ILE A 198 -20.77 -45.68 68.33
C ILE A 198 -20.60 -47.17 68.68
N GLU A 199 -19.97 -47.96 67.81
CA GLU A 199 -19.64 -49.36 68.06
C GLU A 199 -18.66 -49.52 69.24
N ILE A 200 -17.60 -48.71 69.29
CA ILE A 200 -16.62 -48.68 70.40
C ILE A 200 -17.30 -48.32 71.72
N ASP A 201 -18.14 -47.29 71.76
CA ASP A 201 -18.91 -46.92 72.96
C ASP A 201 -19.83 -48.05 73.42
N ASN A 202 -20.46 -48.76 72.48
CA ASN A 202 -21.33 -49.88 72.79
C ASN A 202 -20.54 -51.08 73.37
N LEU A 203 -19.41 -51.44 72.75
CA LEU A 203 -18.49 -52.46 73.26
C LEU A 203 -17.91 -52.07 74.61
N GLY A 204 -17.62 -50.78 74.83
CA GLY A 204 -17.22 -50.23 76.13
C GLY A 204 -18.29 -50.44 77.21
N ARG A 205 -19.56 -50.13 76.92
CA ARG A 205 -20.69 -50.42 77.83
C ARG A 205 -20.83 -51.92 78.11
N GLN A 206 -20.73 -52.78 77.08
CA GLN A 206 -20.78 -54.24 77.26
C GLN A 206 -19.63 -54.75 78.13
N LYS A 207 -18.40 -54.28 77.89
CA LYS A 207 -17.21 -54.61 78.70
C LYS A 207 -17.40 -54.19 80.16
N ASN A 208 -17.93 -53.00 80.41
CA ASN A 208 -18.17 -52.50 81.75
C ASN A 208 -19.25 -53.33 82.47
N ALA A 209 -20.38 -53.62 81.81
CA ALA A 209 -21.41 -54.50 82.36
C ALA A 209 -20.89 -55.92 82.67
N LEU A 210 -20.08 -56.50 81.78
CA LEU A 210 -19.41 -57.79 82.05
C LEU A 210 -18.47 -57.68 83.25
N SER A 211 -17.68 -56.60 83.35
CA SER A 211 -16.77 -56.36 84.48
C SER A 211 -17.53 -56.24 85.80
N GLU A 212 -18.65 -55.51 85.84
CA GLU A 212 -19.53 -55.46 87.01
C GLU A 212 -20.12 -56.83 87.38
N THR A 213 -20.54 -57.64 86.40
CA THR A 213 -21.06 -58.99 86.70
C THR A 213 -19.98 -59.92 87.21
N LEU A 214 -18.73 -59.79 86.74
CA LEU A 214 -17.58 -60.51 87.26
C LEU A 214 -17.22 -60.04 88.68
N GLU A 215 -17.26 -58.76 88.97
CA GLU A 215 -17.03 -58.21 90.31
C GLU A 215 -18.13 -58.67 91.30
N LYS A 216 -19.40 -58.63 90.89
CA LYS A 216 -20.53 -59.16 91.68
C LYS A 216 -20.35 -60.66 91.97
N ARG A 217 -19.95 -61.46 90.97
CA ARG A 217 -19.63 -62.89 91.15
C ARG A 217 -18.42 -63.09 92.05
N ALA A 218 -17.39 -62.27 91.95
CA ALA A 218 -16.21 -62.33 92.82
C ALA A 218 -16.59 -62.11 94.29
N LYS A 219 -17.38 -61.05 94.57
CA LYS A 219 -17.91 -60.77 95.92
C LYS A 219 -18.79 -61.90 96.45
N GLN A 220 -19.71 -62.43 95.64
CA GLN A 220 -20.51 -63.62 96.01
C GLN A 220 -19.64 -64.84 96.33
N ASN A 221 -18.54 -65.03 95.60
CA ASN A 221 -17.61 -66.13 95.83
C ASN A 221 -16.75 -65.90 97.08
N GLU A 222 -16.35 -64.66 97.38
CA GLU A 222 -15.71 -64.27 98.64
C GLU A 222 -16.64 -64.47 99.84
N GLU A 223 -17.91 -64.07 99.72
CA GLU A 223 -18.96 -64.29 100.72
C GLU A 223 -19.20 -65.79 100.97
N ALA A 224 -19.35 -66.59 99.90
CA ALA A 224 -19.49 -68.04 100.00
C ALA A 224 -18.25 -68.69 100.65
N VAL A 225 -17.03 -68.27 100.28
CA VAL A 225 -15.79 -68.74 100.92
C VAL A 225 -15.75 -68.33 102.40
N ALA A 226 -16.21 -67.13 102.76
CA ALA A 226 -16.31 -66.70 104.16
C ALA A 226 -17.36 -67.50 104.95
N GLU A 227 -18.49 -67.86 104.32
CA GLU A 227 -19.50 -68.74 104.90
C GLU A 227 -18.95 -70.16 105.10
N TRP A 228 -18.30 -70.75 104.10
CA TRP A 228 -17.60 -72.04 104.25
C TRP A 228 -16.57 -71.99 105.39
N HIS A 229 -15.80 -70.91 105.52
CA HIS A 229 -14.90 -70.73 106.66
C HIS A 229 -15.64 -70.64 108.01
N ARG A 230 -16.79 -69.95 108.09
CA ARG A 230 -17.62 -69.95 109.31
C ARG A 230 -18.13 -71.35 109.65
N ILE A 231 -18.65 -72.09 108.67
CA ILE A 231 -19.16 -73.46 108.86
C ILE A 231 -18.02 -74.38 109.32
N ILE A 232 -16.86 -74.33 108.66
CA ILE A 232 -15.67 -75.11 109.04
C ILE A 232 -15.22 -74.77 110.46
N ASN A 233 -15.22 -73.49 110.84
CA ASN A 233 -14.83 -73.08 112.19
C ASN A 233 -15.86 -73.45 113.26
N ALA A 234 -17.16 -73.31 112.97
CA ALA A 234 -18.23 -73.74 113.87
C ALA A 234 -18.25 -75.27 114.06
N GLU A 235 -18.00 -76.04 113.00
CA GLU A 235 -17.90 -77.50 113.10
C GLU A 235 -16.61 -77.90 113.85
N LYS A 236 -15.47 -77.23 113.63
CA LYS A 236 -14.26 -77.40 114.48
C LYS A 236 -14.54 -77.11 115.95
N GLU A 237 -15.25 -76.02 116.25
CA GLU A 237 -15.57 -75.62 117.63
C GLU A 237 -16.55 -76.59 118.29
N LYS A 238 -17.57 -77.06 117.54
CA LYS A 238 -18.45 -78.16 117.97
C LYS A 238 -17.66 -79.43 118.22
N ASN A 239 -16.71 -79.77 117.35
CA ASN A 239 -15.84 -80.93 117.54
C ASN A 239 -14.95 -80.76 118.79
N MET A 240 -14.45 -79.55 119.07
CA MET A 240 -13.74 -79.22 120.32
C MET A 240 -14.65 -79.32 121.56
N ARG A 241 -15.92 -78.91 121.47
CA ARG A 241 -16.93 -79.07 122.54
C ARG A 241 -17.28 -80.53 122.80
N VAL A 242 -17.41 -81.34 121.75
CA VAL A 242 -17.53 -82.81 121.87
C VAL A 242 -16.29 -83.38 122.55
N ASN A 243 -15.09 -83.00 122.10
CA ASN A 243 -13.83 -83.49 122.66
C ASN A 243 -13.67 -83.11 124.16
N THR A 244 -14.10 -81.92 124.57
CA THR A 244 -14.09 -81.49 126.00
C THR A 244 -15.22 -82.11 126.84
N MET A 245 -16.36 -82.45 126.25
CA MET A 245 -17.37 -83.29 126.93
C MET A 245 -16.97 -84.78 127.00
N GLN A 246 -16.01 -85.20 126.18
CA GLN A 246 -15.59 -86.61 126.07
C GLN A 246 -14.29 -86.92 126.83
N ARG A 247 -13.46 -85.89 127.09
CA ARG A 247 -12.24 -85.95 127.91
C ARG A 247 -12.03 -84.64 128.69
N VAL A 248 -11.92 -84.64 130.03
CA VAL A 248 -12.05 -85.70 131.05
C VAL A 248 -11.05 -86.87 130.94
N ASP A 249 -11.48 -88.08 130.61
CA ASP A 249 -10.75 -89.33 130.82
C ASP A 249 -9.44 -89.47 130.01
N SER A 250 -8.29 -89.38 130.71
CA SER A 250 -6.95 -89.83 130.25
C SER A 250 -6.37 -89.03 129.06
N PHE A 251 -5.08 -88.70 128.94
CA PHE A 251 -3.88 -88.75 129.80
C PHE A 251 -2.83 -87.83 129.11
N MET A 252 -1.70 -87.53 129.77
CA MET A 252 -0.71 -86.54 129.29
C MET A 252 -0.01 -86.91 127.97
N VAL A 253 0.50 -85.89 127.25
CA VAL A 253 1.94 -85.66 126.94
C VAL A 253 2.11 -84.54 125.89
N SER A 254 3.05 -83.61 126.12
CA SER A 254 3.55 -82.59 125.18
C SER A 254 4.64 -83.20 124.25
N ASP A 255 5.18 -82.60 123.18
CA ASP A 255 5.52 -81.18 122.99
C ASP A 255 5.91 -80.83 121.53
N GLU A 256 6.03 -79.52 121.28
CA GLU A 256 7.04 -78.82 120.44
C GLU A 256 6.94 -78.65 118.89
N ALA A 257 6.96 -77.35 118.52
CA ALA A 257 7.56 -76.68 117.33
C ALA A 257 6.98 -76.74 115.88
N THR A 258 6.39 -75.60 115.50
CA THR A 258 6.31 -74.90 114.18
C THR A 258 7.67 -74.61 113.48
N PRO A 259 7.75 -73.99 112.26
CA PRO A 259 6.78 -73.85 111.14
C PRO A 259 7.35 -74.07 109.70
N MET A 260 6.48 -73.97 108.69
CA MET A 260 6.68 -73.54 107.28
C MET A 260 8.11 -73.45 106.66
N GLN A 261 8.36 -74.22 105.58
CA GLN A 261 8.43 -73.69 104.19
C GLN A 261 8.70 -74.80 103.14
N ARG A 262 7.80 -74.92 102.15
CA ARG A 262 7.88 -75.78 100.95
C ARG A 262 7.02 -75.12 99.86
N VAL A 263 7.28 -75.18 98.54
CA VAL A 263 8.45 -75.67 97.78
C VAL A 263 8.40 -75.12 96.32
N LYS A 264 9.57 -74.74 95.77
CA LYS A 264 10.01 -74.76 94.34
C LYS A 264 9.13 -74.24 93.17
N ARG A 265 9.75 -73.29 92.44
CA ARG A 265 10.08 -73.27 90.99
C ARG A 265 8.97 -73.37 89.91
N LEU A 266 9.00 -72.36 89.03
CA LEU A 266 9.11 -72.35 87.54
C LEU A 266 9.35 -70.87 87.20
N LYS A 267 10.37 -70.35 86.50
CA LYS A 267 11.19 -70.74 85.32
C LYS A 267 10.40 -71.23 84.12
N VAL A 268 10.03 -70.27 83.27
CA VAL A 268 10.03 -70.41 81.81
C VAL A 268 10.78 -69.18 81.25
N GLU A 269 11.80 -69.44 80.45
CA GLU A 269 12.47 -68.46 79.57
C GLU A 269 11.81 -68.48 78.19
N ALA A 270 12.30 -67.62 77.29
CA ALA A 270 12.18 -67.76 75.83
C ALA A 270 10.82 -67.36 75.21
N SER A 271 10.74 -66.84 73.97
CA SER A 271 11.79 -66.28 73.09
C SER A 271 11.19 -65.56 71.88
N VAL A 272 12.00 -64.68 71.26
CA VAL A 272 12.26 -64.52 69.81
C VAL A 272 11.13 -64.85 68.81
N THR A 273 10.72 -63.85 68.01
CA THR A 273 10.87 -63.75 66.52
C THR A 273 10.39 -62.34 66.11
N SER A 274 11.00 -61.54 65.23
CA SER A 274 11.74 -61.74 63.96
C SER A 274 10.85 -62.01 62.74
N SER A 275 10.57 -60.94 61.97
CA SER A 275 10.24 -60.84 60.52
C SER A 275 9.85 -59.37 60.26
N GLY A 276 10.29 -58.67 59.22
CA GLY A 276 10.41 -59.08 57.80
C GLY A 276 9.09 -58.72 57.09
N SER A 277 9.03 -58.01 55.96
CA SER A 277 10.02 -57.57 54.95
C SER A 277 9.55 -56.26 54.29
N VAL A 278 10.43 -55.36 53.81
CA VAL A 278 10.87 -55.19 52.39
C VAL A 278 9.75 -55.30 51.35
N PHE A 279 9.47 -54.18 50.66
CA PHE A 279 9.54 -53.93 49.20
C PHE A 279 9.66 -52.38 49.07
N GLU A 280 10.74 -51.83 48.49
CA GLU A 280 10.95 -51.59 47.05
C GLU A 280 9.90 -50.64 46.43
N THR A 281 10.36 -49.49 45.95
CA THR A 281 9.68 -48.75 44.88
C THR A 281 10.77 -48.07 44.06
N GLU A 282 11.03 -48.65 42.89
CA GLU A 282 11.88 -48.06 41.86
C GLU A 282 11.22 -46.77 41.37
N GLU A 283 12.00 -45.70 41.18
CA GLU A 283 11.62 -44.63 40.25
C GLU A 283 12.73 -44.47 39.21
N ASP A 284 12.34 -44.74 37.97
CA ASP A 284 13.20 -44.82 36.81
C ASP A 284 13.12 -43.50 36.02
N THR A 285 14.19 -42.71 35.99
CA THR A 285 14.28 -41.51 35.15
C THR A 285 15.57 -41.50 34.34
N ALA A 286 15.57 -42.26 33.25
CA ALA A 286 16.52 -42.07 32.15
C ALA A 286 15.98 -41.03 31.14
N SER A 287 16.78 -40.01 30.83
CA SER A 287 16.90 -39.33 29.51
C SER A 287 17.87 -38.16 29.64
N GLN A 288 19.15 -38.34 29.31
CA GLN A 288 19.70 -38.27 27.95
C GLN A 288 19.76 -36.83 27.42
N GLU A 289 20.80 -36.12 27.86
CA GLU A 289 21.23 -34.83 27.34
C GLU A 289 21.66 -34.96 25.85
N SER A 290 20.94 -34.29 24.95
CA SER A 290 21.24 -34.29 23.50
C SER A 290 21.69 -32.90 23.06
N GLY A 291 22.98 -32.76 22.81
CA GLY A 291 23.55 -31.49 22.34
C GLY A 291 23.23 -31.22 20.87
N ARG A 292 22.84 -29.97 20.58
CA ARG A 292 22.92 -29.41 19.22
C ARG A 292 23.14 -27.90 19.24
N ALA A 293 24.38 -27.49 18.98
CA ALA A 293 24.75 -26.12 18.64
C ALA A 293 25.30 -26.10 17.21
N MET A 294 25.27 -24.91 16.58
CA MET A 294 25.81 -24.58 15.26
C MET A 294 25.12 -25.20 14.03
N SER A 295 24.35 -24.37 13.33
CA SER A 295 24.43 -24.28 11.86
C SER A 295 23.97 -22.90 11.42
N ALA A 296 24.89 -22.11 10.87
CA ALA A 296 24.59 -20.86 10.20
C ALA A 296 24.32 -21.13 8.72
N MET A 297 23.34 -20.45 8.10
CA MET A 297 23.36 -20.13 6.67
C MET A 297 22.30 -19.09 6.31
N THR A 298 22.77 -17.97 5.76
CA THR A 298 22.02 -17.03 4.90
C THR A 298 22.78 -16.95 3.56
N PRO A 299 22.25 -16.31 2.50
CA PRO A 299 20.85 -16.13 2.09
C PRO A 299 20.60 -16.64 0.64
N ARG A 300 19.34 -16.77 0.20
CA ARG A 300 19.00 -16.76 -1.24
C ARG A 300 17.71 -16.00 -1.55
N ARG A 301 17.78 -15.12 -2.56
CA ARG A 301 16.61 -14.60 -3.29
C ARG A 301 16.00 -15.70 -4.16
N CYS A 302 14.67 -15.66 -4.38
CA CYS A 302 14.04 -15.41 -5.69
C CYS A 302 12.59 -15.91 -5.79
N THR A 303 11.72 -15.02 -6.31
CA THR A 303 10.60 -15.29 -7.25
C THR A 303 9.47 -16.27 -6.88
N SER A 304 8.29 -15.69 -6.63
CA SER A 304 6.98 -16.03 -7.22
C SER A 304 6.55 -17.50 -7.41
N SER A 305 5.50 -17.91 -6.69
CA SER A 305 4.25 -18.38 -7.32
C SER A 305 3.11 -18.40 -6.31
N GLY A 306 1.98 -17.75 -6.62
CA GLY A 306 0.79 -17.74 -5.76
C GLY A 306 -0.05 -19.00 -5.98
N GLY A 307 0.09 -19.99 -5.11
CA GLY A 307 -0.72 -21.21 -5.09
C GLY A 307 -2.10 -21.00 -4.46
N GLY A 308 -2.99 -20.24 -5.12
CA GLY A 308 -4.37 -20.04 -4.66
C GLY A 308 -5.28 -21.21 -5.06
N GLY A 309 -5.50 -22.16 -4.14
CA GLY A 309 -6.45 -23.25 -4.33
C GLY A 309 -7.86 -22.73 -4.65
N GLY A 310 -8.50 -23.31 -5.68
CA GLY A 310 -9.88 -22.99 -6.05
C GLY A 310 -10.65 -24.28 -6.30
N GLU A 311 -11.68 -24.53 -5.51
CA GLU A 311 -12.51 -25.72 -5.59
C GLU A 311 -13.29 -25.75 -6.92
N SER A 312 -13.13 -26.84 -7.67
CA SER A 312 -13.78 -27.00 -8.97
C SER A 312 -15.22 -27.50 -8.84
N SER A 313 -16.18 -26.57 -8.77
CA SER A 313 -17.60 -26.90 -8.92
C SER A 313 -17.93 -27.19 -10.38
N SER A 314 -17.89 -28.46 -10.75
CA SER A 314 -18.11 -28.97 -12.11
C SER A 314 -19.59 -28.97 -12.53
N THR A 315 -20.24 -27.80 -12.50
CA THR A 315 -21.60 -27.66 -13.06
C THR A 315 -21.54 -27.83 -14.57
N GLY A 316 -22.04 -28.96 -15.08
CA GLY A 316 -22.02 -29.35 -16.50
C GLY A 316 -23.05 -28.61 -17.36
N MET A 317 -22.89 -27.29 -17.52
CA MET A 317 -23.70 -26.48 -18.43
C MET A 317 -22.96 -26.18 -19.73
N ASP A 318 -23.59 -26.39 -20.88
CA ASP A 318 -23.01 -26.02 -22.18
C ASP A 318 -22.97 -24.49 -22.36
N HIS A 319 -21.83 -23.87 -22.05
CA HIS A 319 -21.64 -22.42 -22.17
C HIS A 319 -21.65 -21.93 -23.65
N SER A 320 -21.58 -22.88 -24.61
CA SER A 320 -21.87 -22.66 -26.03
C SER A 320 -23.26 -22.02 -26.30
N LYS A 321 -24.22 -22.09 -25.36
CA LYS A 321 -25.52 -21.42 -25.50
C LYS A 321 -25.45 -19.89 -25.36
N TYR A 322 -24.39 -19.32 -24.80
CA TYR A 322 -24.26 -17.86 -24.63
C TYR A 322 -24.00 -17.12 -25.96
N THR A 323 -24.45 -15.87 -26.03
CA THR A 323 -24.14 -14.96 -27.15
C THR A 323 -22.76 -14.35 -26.96
N MET A 324 -22.10 -13.92 -28.05
CA MET A 324 -20.75 -13.31 -27.93
C MET A 324 -20.73 -12.06 -27.04
N LYS A 325 -21.84 -11.30 -26.98
CA LYS A 325 -21.99 -10.16 -26.06
C LYS A 325 -21.95 -10.62 -24.61
N LYS A 326 -22.77 -11.62 -24.24
CA LYS A 326 -22.84 -12.16 -22.88
C LYS A 326 -21.52 -12.79 -22.42
N LEU A 327 -20.80 -13.48 -23.31
CA LEU A 327 -19.46 -14.01 -23.01
C LEU A 327 -18.46 -12.88 -22.72
N ARG A 328 -18.42 -11.84 -23.56
CA ARG A 328 -17.53 -10.68 -23.36
C ARG A 328 -17.83 -9.95 -22.05
N GLU A 329 -19.11 -9.76 -21.75
CA GLU A 329 -19.59 -9.10 -20.54
C GLU A 329 -19.23 -9.88 -19.27
N GLU A 330 -19.44 -11.21 -19.24
CA GLU A 330 -19.11 -12.02 -18.07
C GLU A 330 -17.59 -12.15 -17.90
N ILE A 331 -16.80 -12.38 -18.96
CA ILE A 331 -15.32 -12.39 -18.89
C ILE A 331 -14.78 -11.08 -18.31
N LEU A 332 -15.30 -9.93 -18.75
CA LEU A 332 -14.92 -8.61 -18.25
C LEU A 332 -15.31 -8.41 -16.78
N LYS A 333 -16.50 -8.86 -16.39
CA LYS A 333 -17.01 -8.78 -15.01
C LYS A 333 -16.17 -9.58 -14.01
N HIS A 334 -15.55 -10.69 -14.43
CA HIS A 334 -14.60 -11.47 -13.61
C HIS A 334 -13.15 -10.96 -13.70
N GLY A 335 -12.92 -9.78 -14.28
CA GLY A 335 -11.62 -9.09 -14.28
C GLY A 335 -10.69 -9.44 -15.45
N PHE A 336 -11.04 -10.39 -16.31
CA PHE A 336 -10.20 -10.86 -17.44
C PHE A 336 -10.28 -9.96 -18.69
N GLY A 337 -10.28 -8.65 -18.46
CA GLY A 337 -10.37 -7.63 -19.52
C GLY A 337 -9.14 -7.59 -20.41
N ALA A 338 -7.94 -7.86 -19.87
CA ALA A 338 -6.68 -7.81 -20.61
C ALA A 338 -6.61 -8.94 -21.66
N GLU A 339 -6.97 -10.15 -21.26
CA GLU A 339 -7.07 -11.33 -22.11
C GLU A 339 -8.13 -11.15 -23.20
N LEU A 340 -9.25 -10.50 -22.85
CA LEU A 340 -10.32 -10.17 -23.79
C LEU A 340 -9.92 -9.12 -24.83
N VAL A 341 -9.08 -8.16 -24.45
CA VAL A 341 -8.51 -7.13 -25.35
C VAL A 341 -7.43 -7.70 -26.26
N GLY A 342 -6.64 -8.67 -25.79
CA GLY A 342 -5.70 -9.43 -26.63
C GLY A 342 -6.38 -10.19 -27.78
N LEU A 343 -7.65 -10.56 -27.60
CA LEU A 343 -8.48 -11.28 -28.57
C LEU A 343 -9.15 -10.36 -29.63
N LYS A 344 -8.33 -9.66 -30.41
CA LYS A 344 -8.78 -8.83 -31.54
C LYS A 344 -9.54 -9.70 -32.57
N ASN A 345 -10.84 -9.47 -32.71
CA ASN A 345 -11.79 -10.22 -33.56
C ASN A 345 -11.97 -11.72 -33.24
N ALA A 346 -11.93 -12.12 -31.96
CA ALA A 346 -12.24 -13.51 -31.58
C ALA A 346 -13.63 -14.01 -32.00
N ARG A 347 -13.65 -15.22 -32.58
CA ARG A 347 -14.84 -16.03 -32.88
C ARG A 347 -15.48 -16.55 -31.59
N LYS A 348 -16.76 -16.89 -31.65
CA LYS A 348 -17.54 -17.37 -30.48
C LYS A 348 -16.88 -18.54 -29.73
N SER A 349 -16.28 -19.51 -30.43
CA SER A 349 -15.58 -20.64 -29.80
C SER A 349 -14.43 -20.20 -28.90
N VAL A 350 -13.61 -19.24 -29.36
CA VAL A 350 -12.45 -18.72 -28.61
C VAL A 350 -12.90 -17.95 -27.36
N LEU A 351 -14.07 -17.29 -27.42
CA LEU A 351 -14.67 -16.63 -26.25
C LEU A 351 -15.26 -17.63 -25.25
N VAL A 352 -15.82 -18.76 -25.71
CA VAL A 352 -16.27 -19.84 -24.82
C VAL A 352 -15.07 -20.49 -24.13
N GLU A 353 -14.01 -20.81 -24.87
CA GLU A 353 -12.78 -21.39 -24.34
C GLU A 353 -12.07 -20.46 -23.35
N LEU A 354 -12.02 -19.15 -23.62
CA LEU A 354 -11.49 -18.16 -22.67
C LEU A 354 -12.36 -18.09 -21.40
N TYR A 355 -13.68 -18.13 -21.53
CA TYR A 355 -14.61 -18.13 -20.40
C TYR A 355 -14.46 -19.38 -19.52
N GLU A 356 -14.37 -20.56 -20.14
CA GLU A 356 -14.18 -21.83 -19.44
C GLU A 356 -12.85 -21.86 -18.69
N ARG A 357 -11.76 -21.44 -19.34
CA ARG A 357 -10.41 -21.42 -18.75
C ARG A 357 -10.24 -20.39 -17.64
N CYS A 358 -10.71 -19.15 -17.84
CA CYS A 358 -10.46 -18.05 -16.90
C CYS A 358 -11.52 -17.94 -15.80
N VAL A 359 -12.81 -18.03 -16.15
CA VAL A 359 -13.91 -17.81 -15.18
C VAL A 359 -14.29 -19.11 -14.48
N LEU A 360 -14.35 -20.23 -15.21
CA LEU A 360 -14.79 -21.52 -14.66
C LEU A 360 -13.65 -22.42 -14.22
N ARG A 361 -12.40 -22.09 -14.58
CA ARG A 361 -11.18 -22.89 -14.34
C ARG A 361 -11.33 -24.35 -14.79
N LYS A 362 -11.99 -24.56 -15.93
CA LYS A 362 -12.17 -25.85 -16.61
C LYS A 362 -11.15 -26.05 -17.73
#